data_AF-A0A3L7Q3Z2-F1
#
_entry.id   AF-A0A3L7Q3Z2-F1
#
_cell.length_a   1.000
_cell.length_b   1.000
_cell.length_c   1.000
_cell.angle_alpha   90.00
_cell.angle_beta   90.00
_cell.angle_gamma   90.00
#
_symmetry.space_group_name_H-M   'P 1'
#
loop_
_entity.id
_entity.type
_entity.pdbx_description
1 polymer ?
#
loop_
_entity_poly.entity_id
_entity_poly.type
_entity_poly.pdbx_seq_one_letter_code
_entity_poly.pdbx_strand_id
1 'polypeptide(L)'
;MFRICNSLWCLVVVWNCLQTAPNVCADDAAKRPVTPYGELYNKWKVEKEPLKRGSDGLRNLNRRYTHEFFELAKKHPDDDVWLDCLIWIGVEGQPGEDLDGMMTFVQKHAGQVKNRIQLQLFLPELIPIQSETLNPALSEIAEKHLDKGVRGVALYALAARTMQDAERQGSVEGCEAAKALLKRVIAEYPEVSSYRGTNLENAEPRLKHLDGPLALGKVAPEVQGKLLNGGEFQLSSLRGKVVVLVFSASWCGPCVKMHPIEKALIEKLPQSQFQFVEVNVDAPDDLTEVQKTMKEEGLAWDVVTDGPEGPLTVAWDVTAYPTFYVLDQQLRIRHHSTGFLGEKLGQWVEPILKEAGPKP
;
A
#
# COMPACT_ATOMS: atom_id res chain seq x y z
N MET A 1 -10.28 -18.89 10.09
CA MET A 1 -9.82 -17.50 9.92
C MET A 1 -8.40 -17.52 9.40
N PHE A 2 -8.24 -17.31 8.08
CA PHE A 2 -6.95 -17.25 7.41
C PHE A 2 -6.13 -16.07 7.98
N ARG A 3 -5.12 -16.37 8.80
CA ARG A 3 -4.06 -15.40 9.10
C ARG A 3 -3.33 -15.13 7.78
N ILE A 4 -3.41 -13.89 7.30
CA ILE A 4 -2.52 -13.39 6.26
C ILE A 4 -1.09 -13.50 6.83
N CYS A 5 -0.43 -14.60 6.51
CA CYS A 5 0.99 -14.76 6.77
C CYS A 5 1.70 -13.76 5.85
N ASN A 6 2.53 -12.88 6.42
CA ASN A 6 3.33 -11.94 5.64
C ASN A 6 4.10 -12.71 4.56
N SER A 7 3.72 -12.51 3.30
CA SER A 7 4.30 -13.14 2.10
C SER A 7 5.84 -13.12 2.05
N LEU A 8 6.50 -12.11 2.63
CA LEU A 8 7.97 -12.06 2.74
C LEU A 8 8.57 -13.11 3.69
N TRP A 9 7.86 -13.52 4.74
CA TRP A 9 8.32 -14.59 5.63
C TRP A 9 8.26 -15.94 4.93
N CYS A 10 7.24 -16.15 4.09
CA CYS A 10 7.19 -17.29 3.19
C CYS A 10 8.36 -17.28 2.19
N LEU A 11 8.88 -16.13 1.73
CA LEU A 11 10.08 -16.10 0.90
C LEU A 11 11.35 -16.45 1.68
N VAL A 12 11.53 -16.01 2.93
CA VAL A 12 12.67 -16.45 3.75
C VAL A 12 12.56 -17.95 4.06
N VAL A 13 11.36 -18.46 4.32
CA VAL A 13 11.10 -19.88 4.58
C VAL A 13 11.23 -20.71 3.30
N VAL A 14 10.73 -20.24 2.16
CA VAL A 14 10.83 -20.90 0.85
C VAL A 14 12.24 -20.78 0.28
N TRP A 15 12.99 -19.72 0.56
CA TRP A 15 14.42 -19.59 0.25
C TRP A 15 15.25 -20.53 1.10
N ASN A 16 15.00 -20.57 2.42
CA ASN A 16 15.56 -21.61 3.30
C ASN A 16 15.15 -23.01 2.82
N CYS A 17 13.94 -23.18 2.28
CA CYS A 17 13.45 -24.46 1.78
C CYS A 17 13.92 -24.81 0.35
N LEU A 18 14.22 -23.85 -0.53
CA LEU A 18 14.74 -24.09 -1.88
C LEU A 18 16.25 -24.35 -1.84
N GLN A 19 16.93 -23.83 -0.81
CA GLN A 19 18.25 -24.34 -0.40
C GLN A 19 18.18 -25.71 0.31
N THR A 20 16.98 -26.26 0.54
CA THR A 20 16.79 -27.65 0.99
C THR A 20 16.03 -28.41 -0.10
N ALA A 21 16.76 -28.92 -1.10
CA ALA A 21 16.23 -30.05 -1.86
C ALA A 21 15.68 -31.09 -0.85
N PRO A 22 14.48 -31.70 -1.06
CA PRO A 22 13.78 -32.43 0.00
C PRO A 22 14.49 -33.69 0.53
N ASN A 23 15.69 -34.00 0.06
CA ASN A 23 16.41 -35.25 0.35
C ASN A 23 17.87 -35.07 0.77
N VAL A 24 18.31 -33.89 1.23
CA VAL A 24 19.66 -33.75 1.82
C VAL A 24 19.52 -33.49 3.32
N CYS A 25 19.77 -34.54 4.08
CA CYS A 25 19.73 -34.60 5.55
C CYS A 25 20.52 -33.46 6.22
N ALA A 26 20.13 -33.15 7.46
CA ALA A 26 20.69 -32.12 8.34
C ALA A 26 22.23 -32.17 8.57
N ASP A 27 22.92 -33.20 8.09
CA ASP A 27 24.38 -33.39 8.23
C ASP A 27 25.22 -32.56 7.23
N ASP A 28 24.63 -31.97 6.18
CA ASP A 28 25.37 -31.17 5.17
C ASP A 28 25.31 -29.65 5.37
N ALA A 29 24.62 -29.15 6.42
CA ALA A 29 24.62 -27.72 6.74
C ALA A 29 26.03 -27.17 7.06
N ALA A 30 26.93 -28.02 7.56
CA ALA A 30 28.30 -27.68 7.93
C ALA A 30 29.29 -27.62 6.73
N LYS A 31 28.86 -27.98 5.51
CA LYS A 31 29.73 -28.00 4.31
C LYS A 31 29.40 -26.92 3.28
N ARG A 32 28.45 -26.02 3.55
CA ARG A 32 28.11 -24.95 2.61
C ARG A 32 29.24 -23.91 2.57
N PRO A 33 29.71 -23.49 1.39
CA PRO A 33 30.70 -22.42 1.30
C PRO A 33 30.11 -21.16 1.94
N VAL A 34 30.89 -20.56 2.83
CA VAL A 34 30.54 -19.28 3.46
C VAL A 34 30.58 -18.21 2.37
N THR A 35 29.43 -17.61 2.08
CA THR A 35 29.34 -16.51 1.10
C THR A 35 29.54 -15.17 1.81
N PRO A 36 30.09 -14.15 1.13
CA PRO A 36 30.19 -12.80 1.68
C PRO A 36 28.85 -12.26 2.21
N TYR A 37 27.75 -12.59 1.52
CA TYR A 37 26.39 -12.27 1.99
C TYR A 37 26.06 -13.00 3.29
N GLY A 38 26.33 -14.31 3.37
CA GLY A 38 26.03 -15.13 4.54
C GLY A 38 26.76 -14.66 5.81
N GLU A 39 28.00 -14.20 5.69
CA GLU A 39 28.75 -13.61 6.80
C GLU A 39 28.08 -12.33 7.31
N LEU A 40 27.78 -11.41 6.39
CA LEU A 40 27.16 -10.13 6.74
C LEU A 40 25.75 -10.31 7.32
N TYR A 41 24.97 -11.21 6.73
CA TYR A 41 23.62 -11.57 7.21
C TYR A 41 23.64 -12.16 8.62
N ASN A 42 24.57 -13.08 8.91
CA ASN A 42 24.67 -13.67 10.24
C ASN A 42 25.07 -12.64 11.29
N LYS A 43 25.97 -11.70 10.95
CA LYS A 43 26.35 -10.59 11.82
C LYS A 43 25.13 -9.70 12.13
N TRP A 44 24.38 -9.31 11.11
CA TRP A 44 23.12 -8.58 11.29
C TRP A 44 22.12 -9.32 12.17
N LYS A 45 21.92 -10.62 11.91
CA LYS A 45 20.95 -11.46 12.63
C LYS A 45 21.21 -11.49 14.13
N VAL A 46 22.48 -11.63 14.52
CA VAL A 46 22.92 -11.63 15.93
C VAL A 46 22.68 -10.26 16.58
N GLU A 47 23.06 -9.18 15.90
CA GLU A 47 22.85 -7.81 16.40
C GLU A 47 21.36 -7.41 16.49
N LYS A 48 20.52 -7.99 15.63
CA LYS A 48 19.07 -7.78 15.61
C LYS A 48 18.35 -8.49 16.75
N GLU A 49 18.83 -9.64 17.21
CA GLU A 49 18.18 -10.50 18.21
C GLU A 49 17.68 -9.76 19.48
N PRO A 50 18.46 -8.87 20.13
CA PRO A 50 18.00 -8.16 21.32
C PRO A 50 17.02 -7.00 21.03
N LEU A 51 16.78 -6.64 19.77
CA LEU A 51 16.04 -5.43 19.40
C LEU A 51 14.54 -5.72 19.18
N LYS A 52 13.69 -4.87 19.77
CA LYS A 52 12.23 -4.94 19.58
C LYS A 52 11.84 -4.50 18.17
N ARG A 53 10.87 -5.18 17.56
CA ARG A 53 10.26 -4.79 16.29
C ARG A 53 9.73 -3.35 16.38
N GLY A 54 10.06 -2.52 15.39
CA GLY A 54 9.65 -1.12 15.32
C GLY A 54 10.42 -0.17 16.23
N SER A 55 11.42 -0.63 16.99
CA SER A 55 12.26 0.23 17.82
C SER A 55 13.23 1.08 17.00
N ASP A 56 13.62 2.24 17.54
CA ASP A 56 14.69 3.07 16.98
C ASP A 56 16.01 2.33 16.84
N GLY A 57 16.33 1.47 17.81
CA GLY A 57 17.51 0.61 17.74
C GLY A 57 17.52 -0.26 16.48
N LEU A 58 16.39 -0.92 16.17
CA LEU A 58 16.27 -1.74 14.97
C LEU A 58 16.32 -0.90 13.69
N ARG A 59 15.69 0.28 13.66
CA ARG A 59 15.77 1.20 12.52
C ARG A 59 17.21 1.64 12.25
N ASN A 60 17.95 2.00 13.28
CA ASN A 60 19.34 2.43 13.17
C ASN A 60 20.27 1.28 12.75
N LEU A 61 20.05 0.08 13.29
CA LEU A 61 20.76 -1.13 12.89
C LEU A 61 20.55 -1.39 11.39
N ASN A 62 19.28 -1.45 10.95
CA ASN A 62 18.95 -1.75 9.57
C ASN A 62 19.46 -0.67 8.61
N ARG A 63 19.49 0.60 9.00
CA ARG A 63 20.09 1.68 8.19
C ARG A 63 21.58 1.41 7.92
N ARG A 64 22.34 1.11 8.97
CA ARG A 64 23.77 0.76 8.81
C ARG A 64 23.95 -0.48 7.94
N TYR A 65 23.17 -1.53 8.16
CA TYR A 65 23.29 -2.74 7.35
C TYR A 65 22.81 -2.53 5.90
N THR A 66 21.87 -1.62 5.64
CA THR A 66 21.51 -1.20 4.26
C THR A 66 22.75 -0.71 3.52
N HIS A 67 23.53 0.15 4.16
CA HIS A 67 24.81 0.60 3.61
C HIS A 67 25.80 -0.57 3.43
N GLU A 68 26.02 -1.40 4.45
CA GLU A 68 26.96 -2.54 4.37
C GLU A 68 26.58 -3.54 3.25
N PHE A 69 25.29 -3.87 3.09
CA PHE A 69 24.80 -4.75 2.03
C PHE A 69 24.90 -4.09 0.65
N PHE A 70 24.68 -2.78 0.54
CA PHE A 70 24.84 -2.07 -0.73
C PHE A 70 26.31 -1.99 -1.16
N GLU A 71 27.23 -1.73 -0.23
CA GLU A 71 28.68 -1.82 -0.50
C GLU A 71 29.10 -3.23 -0.92
N LEU A 72 28.51 -4.26 -0.30
CA LEU A 72 28.76 -5.64 -0.70
C LEU A 72 28.25 -5.91 -2.13
N ALA A 73 27.03 -5.50 -2.45
CA ALA A 73 26.47 -5.62 -3.79
C ALA A 73 27.38 -4.99 -4.87
N LYS A 74 27.87 -3.77 -4.62
CA LYS A 74 28.78 -3.07 -5.54
C LYS A 74 30.11 -3.78 -5.78
N LYS A 75 30.60 -4.56 -4.81
CA LYS A 75 31.82 -5.35 -4.94
C LYS A 75 31.63 -6.64 -5.75
N HIS A 76 30.39 -7.09 -5.90
CA HIS A 76 30.06 -8.33 -6.58
C HIS A 76 29.03 -8.12 -7.70
N PRO A 77 29.26 -7.22 -8.69
CA PRO A 77 28.28 -6.93 -9.74
C PRO A 77 28.03 -8.10 -10.72
N ASP A 78 29.01 -9.00 -10.87
CA ASP A 78 29.00 -10.11 -11.82
C ASP A 78 28.58 -11.47 -11.20
N ASP A 79 28.17 -11.46 -9.92
CA ASP A 79 27.77 -12.63 -9.14
C ASP A 79 26.40 -12.41 -8.50
N ASP A 80 25.64 -13.46 -8.23
CA ASP A 80 24.28 -13.36 -7.67
C ASP A 80 24.28 -12.86 -6.20
N VAL A 81 25.45 -12.64 -5.58
CA VAL A 81 25.60 -12.03 -4.23
C VAL A 81 24.87 -10.68 -4.14
N TRP A 82 24.87 -9.87 -5.20
CA TRP A 82 24.15 -8.59 -5.17
C TRP A 82 22.63 -8.78 -5.16
N LEU A 83 22.10 -9.87 -5.74
CA LEU A 83 20.68 -10.22 -5.66
C LEU A 83 20.28 -10.59 -4.23
N ASP A 84 21.12 -11.34 -3.52
CA ASP A 84 20.89 -11.66 -2.11
C ASP A 84 20.87 -10.37 -1.24
N CYS A 85 21.82 -9.46 -1.50
CA CYS A 85 21.85 -8.15 -0.85
C CYS A 85 20.59 -7.33 -1.16
N LEU A 86 20.16 -7.33 -2.42
CA LEU A 86 18.94 -6.66 -2.86
C LEU A 86 17.69 -7.23 -2.17
N ILE A 87 17.59 -8.55 -2.04
CA ILE A 87 16.51 -9.21 -1.30
C ILE A 87 16.48 -8.67 0.13
N TRP A 88 17.61 -8.71 0.84
CA TRP A 88 17.67 -8.21 2.20
C TRP A 88 17.29 -6.73 2.30
N ILE A 89 17.82 -5.88 1.40
CA ILE A 89 17.52 -4.44 1.38
C ILE A 89 16.03 -4.19 1.10
N GLY A 90 15.40 -4.96 0.21
CA GLY A 90 13.97 -4.84 -0.07
C GLY A 90 13.07 -5.21 1.13
N VAL A 91 13.54 -6.11 1.99
CA VAL A 91 12.78 -6.59 3.17
C VAL A 91 13.03 -5.73 4.41
N GLU A 92 14.29 -5.45 4.70
CA GLU A 92 14.75 -4.90 5.99
C GLU A 92 15.37 -3.51 5.85
N GLY A 93 15.73 -3.11 4.63
CA GLY A 93 16.43 -1.88 4.34
C GLY A 93 15.67 -0.63 4.79
N GLN A 94 16.41 0.46 5.01
CA GLN A 94 15.83 1.74 5.42
C GLN A 94 15.84 2.73 4.24
N PRO A 95 14.83 3.60 4.11
CA PRO A 95 14.83 4.67 3.12
C PRO A 95 16.07 5.57 3.23
N GLY A 96 16.59 6.00 2.09
CA GLY A 96 17.76 6.89 1.99
C GLY A 96 18.62 6.59 0.75
N GLU A 97 19.75 7.30 0.65
CA GLU A 97 20.64 7.27 -0.52
C GLU A 97 21.11 5.86 -0.90
N ASP A 98 21.42 4.99 0.07
CA ASP A 98 21.86 3.62 -0.21
C ASP A 98 20.75 2.77 -0.85
N LEU A 99 19.49 2.96 -0.44
CA LEU A 99 18.35 2.27 -1.03
C LEU A 99 18.14 2.75 -2.47
N ASP A 100 18.13 4.06 -2.70
CA ASP A 100 17.98 4.63 -4.05
C ASP A 100 19.16 4.26 -4.96
N GLY A 101 20.37 4.21 -4.39
CA GLY A 101 21.58 3.73 -5.04
C GLY A 101 21.48 2.26 -5.42
N MET A 102 20.94 1.41 -4.55
CA MET A 102 20.67 0.01 -4.86
C MET A 102 19.69 -0.11 -6.03
N MET A 103 18.64 0.70 -6.09
CA MET A 103 17.68 0.63 -7.20
C MET A 103 18.29 1.09 -8.54
N THR A 104 19.17 2.10 -8.50
CA THR A 104 19.99 2.48 -9.66
C THR A 104 20.95 1.36 -10.06
N PHE A 105 21.50 0.63 -9.09
CA PHE A 105 22.36 -0.52 -9.35
C PHE A 105 21.60 -1.66 -10.02
N VAL A 106 20.37 -1.96 -9.56
CA VAL A 106 19.48 -2.94 -10.21
C VAL A 106 19.26 -2.58 -11.69
N GLN A 107 18.95 -1.33 -11.98
CA GLN A 107 18.76 -0.85 -13.37
C GLN A 107 19.97 -1.17 -14.27
N LYS A 108 21.18 -0.96 -13.76
CA LYS A 108 22.43 -1.16 -14.51
C LYS A 108 22.80 -2.64 -14.68
N HIS A 109 22.49 -3.48 -13.70
CA HIS A 109 23.01 -4.85 -13.62
C HIS A 109 21.97 -5.94 -13.86
N ALA A 110 20.68 -5.62 -13.91
CA ALA A 110 19.61 -6.62 -14.10
C ALA A 110 19.81 -7.49 -15.35
N GLY A 111 20.32 -6.94 -16.44
CA GLY A 111 20.59 -7.69 -17.68
C GLY A 111 21.75 -8.70 -17.59
N GLN A 112 22.56 -8.65 -16.53
CA GLN A 112 23.74 -9.50 -16.32
C GLN A 112 23.47 -10.65 -15.33
N VAL A 113 22.26 -10.72 -14.79
CA VAL A 113 21.87 -11.73 -13.79
C VAL A 113 21.99 -13.14 -14.36
N LYS A 114 22.71 -14.01 -13.65
CA LYS A 114 22.78 -15.44 -13.97
C LYS A 114 21.51 -16.15 -13.51
N ASN A 115 21.07 -15.88 -12.27
CA ASN A 115 19.86 -16.46 -11.71
C ASN A 115 18.59 -15.66 -12.02
N ARG A 116 18.12 -15.74 -13.27
CA ARG A 116 16.91 -15.04 -13.74
C ARG A 116 15.64 -15.36 -12.93
N ILE A 117 15.53 -16.57 -12.39
CA ILE A 117 14.39 -17.00 -11.57
C ILE A 117 14.38 -16.21 -10.27
N GLN A 118 15.54 -16.03 -9.63
CA GLN A 118 15.66 -15.24 -8.41
C GLN A 118 15.28 -13.76 -8.64
N LEU A 119 15.75 -13.16 -9.73
CA LEU A 119 15.33 -11.80 -10.10
C LEU A 119 13.81 -11.73 -10.33
N GLN A 120 13.24 -12.67 -11.08
CA GLN A 120 11.79 -12.74 -11.34
C GLN A 120 10.97 -12.86 -10.04
N LEU A 121 11.42 -13.65 -9.07
CA LEU A 121 10.74 -13.81 -7.78
C LEU A 121 10.82 -12.56 -6.90
N PHE A 122 11.89 -11.76 -7.06
CA PHE A 122 12.14 -10.59 -6.23
C PHE A 122 11.43 -9.32 -6.73
N LEU A 123 11.33 -9.10 -8.05
CA LEU A 123 10.74 -7.88 -8.61
C LEU A 123 9.36 -7.48 -8.02
N PRO A 124 8.42 -8.41 -7.71
CA PRO A 124 7.17 -8.06 -7.03
C PRO A 124 7.35 -7.50 -5.61
N GLU A 125 8.44 -7.84 -4.92
CA GLU A 125 8.74 -7.35 -3.57
C GLU A 125 9.21 -5.90 -3.57
N LEU A 126 9.56 -5.36 -4.73
CA LEU A 126 9.83 -3.94 -4.89
C LEU A 126 8.55 -3.10 -4.87
N ILE A 127 7.36 -3.67 -5.07
CA ILE A 127 6.10 -2.92 -5.16
C ILE A 127 5.84 -1.97 -3.96
N PRO A 128 6.01 -2.36 -2.68
CA PRO A 128 5.73 -1.46 -1.57
C PRO A 128 6.81 -0.41 -1.28
N ILE A 129 8.00 -0.50 -1.90
CA ILE A 129 9.14 0.35 -1.55
C ILE A 129 8.92 1.79 -2.04
N GLN A 130 9.18 2.79 -1.21
CA GLN A 130 9.08 4.19 -1.65
C GLN A 130 10.44 4.66 -2.19
N SER A 131 10.55 4.80 -3.50
CA SER A 131 11.75 5.32 -4.18
C SER A 131 11.38 5.83 -5.57
N GLU A 132 11.93 6.98 -5.95
CA GLU A 132 11.70 7.62 -7.25
C GLU A 132 12.48 6.94 -8.39
N THR A 133 13.55 6.19 -8.06
CA THR A 133 14.40 5.52 -9.05
C THR A 133 13.87 4.14 -9.46
N LEU A 134 12.92 3.58 -8.70
CA LEU A 134 12.35 2.25 -8.95
C LEU A 134 11.54 2.15 -10.23
N ASN A 135 10.65 3.10 -10.49
CA ASN A 135 9.79 3.02 -11.68
C ASN A 135 10.60 3.11 -12.99
N PRO A 136 11.60 4.02 -13.11
CA PRO A 136 12.56 3.98 -14.22
C PRO A 136 13.31 2.65 -14.36
N ALA A 137 13.82 2.09 -13.24
CA ALA A 137 14.53 0.81 -13.26
C ALA A 137 13.64 -0.35 -13.75
N LEU A 138 12.42 -0.46 -13.23
CA LEU A 138 11.47 -1.49 -13.64
C LEU A 138 11.04 -1.35 -15.10
N SER A 139 10.85 -0.11 -15.56
CA SER A 139 10.57 0.19 -16.97
C SER A 139 11.71 -0.29 -17.88
N GLU A 140 12.96 0.03 -17.53
CA GLU A 140 14.11 -0.44 -18.30
C GLU A 140 14.22 -1.97 -18.35
N ILE A 141 14.00 -2.64 -17.21
CA ILE A 141 14.01 -4.11 -17.15
C ILE A 141 12.88 -4.69 -18.01
N ALA A 142 11.67 -4.14 -17.89
CA ALA A 142 10.50 -4.58 -18.66
C ALA A 142 10.70 -4.48 -20.17
N GLU A 143 11.42 -3.44 -20.63
CA GLU A 143 11.63 -3.19 -22.05
C GLU A 143 12.87 -3.93 -22.61
N LYS A 144 13.96 -4.02 -21.84
CA LYS A 144 15.28 -4.44 -22.38
C LYS A 144 15.77 -5.81 -21.93
N HIS A 145 15.23 -6.40 -20.86
CA HIS A 145 15.78 -7.65 -20.34
C HIS A 145 15.60 -8.81 -21.33
N LEU A 146 16.62 -9.66 -21.48
CA LEU A 146 16.62 -10.75 -22.48
C LEU A 146 15.58 -11.83 -22.18
N ASP A 147 15.36 -12.14 -20.90
CA ASP A 147 14.37 -13.12 -20.46
C ASP A 147 12.93 -12.56 -20.45
N LYS A 148 12.01 -13.29 -21.09
CA LYS A 148 10.59 -12.91 -21.18
C LYS A 148 9.87 -12.92 -19.83
N GLY A 149 10.18 -13.85 -18.94
CA GLY A 149 9.59 -13.96 -17.61
C GLY A 149 9.98 -12.77 -16.73
N VAL A 150 11.26 -12.40 -16.75
CA VAL A 150 11.75 -11.21 -16.05
C VAL A 150 11.08 -9.94 -16.58
N ARG A 151 10.96 -9.77 -17.91
CA ARG A 151 10.24 -8.62 -18.50
C ARG A 151 8.79 -8.56 -18.05
N GLY A 152 8.09 -9.68 -18.10
CA GLY A 152 6.67 -9.76 -17.70
C GLY A 152 6.45 -9.42 -16.23
N VAL A 153 7.31 -9.90 -15.33
CA VAL A 153 7.17 -9.56 -13.90
C VAL A 153 7.60 -8.12 -13.60
N ALA A 154 8.63 -7.61 -14.27
CA ALA A 154 9.03 -6.20 -14.15
C ALA A 154 7.91 -5.26 -14.59
N LEU A 155 7.24 -5.57 -15.71
CA LEU A 155 6.11 -4.77 -16.19
C LEU A 155 4.93 -4.81 -15.21
N TYR A 156 4.63 -5.98 -14.64
CA TYR A 156 3.60 -6.09 -13.61
C TYR A 156 3.96 -5.29 -12.35
N ALA A 157 5.21 -5.38 -11.87
CA ALA A 157 5.68 -4.62 -10.73
C ALA A 157 5.59 -3.11 -10.99
N LEU A 158 6.00 -2.64 -12.18
CA LEU A 158 5.84 -1.25 -12.60
C LEU A 158 4.38 -0.82 -12.60
N ALA A 159 3.48 -1.64 -13.15
CA ALA A 159 2.05 -1.34 -13.22
C ALA A 159 1.43 -1.20 -11.82
N ALA A 160 1.71 -2.16 -10.94
CA ALA A 160 1.21 -2.17 -9.56
C ALA A 160 1.77 -1.01 -8.73
N ARG A 161 3.04 -0.65 -8.92
CA ARG A 161 3.64 0.55 -8.28
C ARG A 161 3.02 1.83 -8.78
N THR A 162 2.90 1.98 -10.10
CA THR A 162 2.27 3.15 -10.72
C THR A 162 0.87 3.36 -10.16
N MET A 163 0.10 2.29 -10.00
CA MET A 163 -1.21 2.31 -9.35
C MET A 163 -1.12 2.83 -7.91
N GLN A 164 -0.26 2.22 -7.08
CA GLN A 164 -0.13 2.57 -5.66
C GLN A 164 0.34 4.01 -5.46
N ASP A 165 1.26 4.49 -6.30
CA ASP A 165 1.76 5.86 -6.27
C ASP A 165 0.65 6.85 -6.67
N ALA A 166 -0.08 6.54 -7.75
CA ALA A 166 -1.20 7.35 -8.21
C ALA A 166 -2.31 7.48 -7.16
N GLU A 167 -2.74 6.37 -6.54
CA GLU A 167 -3.76 6.38 -5.50
C GLU A 167 -3.32 7.17 -4.26
N ARG A 168 -2.05 7.01 -3.86
CA ARG A 168 -1.47 7.74 -2.73
C ARG A 168 -1.49 9.25 -2.98
N GLN A 169 -1.23 9.66 -4.22
CA GLN A 169 -1.17 11.06 -4.67
C GLN A 169 -2.54 11.60 -5.10
N GLY A 170 -3.57 10.76 -5.26
CA GLY A 170 -4.87 11.17 -5.79
C GLY A 170 -4.85 11.52 -7.28
N SER A 171 -3.92 10.95 -8.06
CA SER A 171 -3.73 11.28 -9.48
C SER A 171 -4.57 10.37 -10.39
N VAL A 172 -5.57 10.95 -11.03
CA VAL A 172 -6.40 10.24 -12.03
C VAL A 172 -5.56 9.86 -13.25
N GLU A 173 -4.68 10.76 -13.70
CA GLU A 173 -3.78 10.51 -14.82
C GLU A 173 -2.81 9.35 -14.53
N GLY A 174 -2.29 9.29 -13.29
CA GLY A 174 -1.46 8.17 -12.83
C GLY A 174 -2.23 6.85 -12.81
N CYS A 175 -3.51 6.85 -12.39
CA CYS A 175 -4.37 5.68 -12.45
C CYS A 175 -4.60 5.22 -13.91
N GLU A 176 -4.80 6.14 -14.85
CA GLU A 176 -4.92 5.80 -16.28
C GLU A 176 -3.62 5.21 -16.84
N ALA A 177 -2.46 5.76 -16.45
CA ALA A 177 -1.16 5.20 -16.82
C ALA A 177 -0.98 3.77 -16.26
N ALA A 178 -1.35 3.54 -15.00
CA ALA A 178 -1.33 2.21 -14.40
C ALA A 178 -2.24 1.23 -15.14
N LYS A 179 -3.46 1.65 -15.54
CA LYS A 179 -4.36 0.83 -16.34
C LYS A 179 -3.77 0.45 -17.69
N ALA A 180 -3.12 1.39 -18.38
CA ALA A 180 -2.46 1.11 -19.64
C ALA A 180 -1.37 0.03 -19.46
N LEU A 181 -0.58 0.12 -18.38
CA LEU A 181 0.43 -0.88 -18.04
C LEU A 181 -0.19 -2.24 -17.69
N LEU A 182 -1.23 -2.29 -16.86
CA LEU A 182 -1.93 -3.53 -16.53
C LEU A 182 -2.52 -4.22 -17.76
N LYS A 183 -3.09 -3.46 -18.69
CA LYS A 183 -3.58 -3.99 -19.98
C LYS A 183 -2.44 -4.59 -20.81
N ARG A 184 -1.26 -3.95 -20.84
CA ARG A 184 -0.06 -4.51 -21.48
C ARG A 184 0.40 -5.79 -20.80
N VAL A 185 0.42 -5.85 -19.46
CA VAL A 185 0.77 -7.06 -18.70
C VAL A 185 -0.11 -8.24 -19.12
N ILE A 186 -1.42 -8.03 -19.16
CA ILE A 186 -2.41 -9.05 -19.53
C ILE A 186 -2.26 -9.48 -20.99
N ALA A 187 -2.01 -8.53 -21.90
CA ALA A 187 -1.91 -8.82 -23.33
C ALA A 187 -0.59 -9.51 -23.72
N GLU A 188 0.54 -9.08 -23.15
CA GLU A 188 1.88 -9.49 -23.57
C GLU A 188 2.43 -10.67 -22.73
N TYR A 189 2.03 -10.75 -21.46
CA TYR A 189 2.63 -11.65 -20.45
C TYR A 189 1.62 -12.35 -19.53
N PRO A 190 0.44 -12.84 -19.98
CA PRO A 190 -0.60 -13.36 -19.07
C PRO A 190 -0.13 -14.57 -18.23
N GLU A 191 0.61 -15.49 -18.85
CA GLU A 191 1.07 -16.75 -18.24
C GLU A 191 2.37 -16.62 -17.43
N VAL A 192 2.98 -15.43 -17.40
CA VAL A 192 4.21 -15.24 -16.64
C VAL A 192 3.89 -15.33 -15.15
N SER A 193 4.46 -16.32 -14.47
CA SER A 193 4.18 -16.61 -13.07
C SER A 193 5.22 -16.00 -12.13
N SER A 194 4.76 -15.47 -11.01
CA SER A 194 5.59 -15.26 -9.81
C SER A 194 5.16 -16.26 -8.73
N TYR A 195 5.75 -16.19 -7.54
CA TYR A 195 5.27 -16.97 -6.41
C TYR A 195 3.85 -16.59 -5.96
N ARG A 196 3.34 -15.42 -6.39
CA ARG A 196 1.97 -14.93 -6.10
C ARG A 196 0.95 -15.32 -7.18
N GLY A 197 1.29 -16.26 -8.07
CA GLY A 197 0.45 -16.64 -9.21
C GLY A 197 0.87 -15.98 -10.52
N THR A 198 0.06 -16.16 -11.54
CA THR A 198 0.28 -15.60 -12.88
C THR A 198 0.05 -14.10 -12.91
N ASN A 199 0.64 -13.44 -13.91
CA ASN A 199 0.41 -12.04 -14.19
C ASN A 199 -1.07 -11.76 -14.47
N LEU A 200 -1.78 -12.66 -15.15
CA LEU A 200 -3.21 -12.53 -15.39
C LEU A 200 -4.00 -12.46 -14.07
N GLU A 201 -3.83 -13.48 -13.21
CA GLU A 201 -4.50 -13.56 -11.90
C GLU A 201 -4.22 -12.34 -11.01
N ASN A 202 -3.03 -11.75 -11.16
CA ASN A 202 -2.62 -10.60 -10.37
C ASN A 202 -3.03 -9.24 -10.97
N ALA A 203 -3.03 -9.09 -12.30
CA ALA A 203 -3.30 -7.83 -12.97
C ALA A 203 -4.80 -7.56 -13.15
N GLU A 204 -5.62 -8.58 -13.40
CA GLU A 204 -7.06 -8.42 -13.62
C GLU A 204 -7.80 -7.77 -12.44
N PRO A 205 -7.60 -8.19 -11.17
CA PRO A 205 -8.29 -7.56 -10.04
C PRO A 205 -7.93 -6.08 -9.90
N ARG A 206 -6.67 -5.72 -10.17
CA ARG A 206 -6.19 -4.33 -10.13
C ARG A 206 -6.79 -3.48 -11.24
N LEU A 207 -6.89 -4.05 -12.44
CA LEU A 207 -7.53 -3.37 -13.56
C LEU A 207 -9.01 -3.15 -13.27
N LYS A 208 -9.71 -4.17 -12.75
CA LYS A 208 -11.11 -4.05 -12.33
C LYS A 208 -11.29 -2.99 -11.24
N HIS A 209 -10.39 -2.92 -10.27
CA HIS A 209 -10.39 -1.88 -9.22
C HIS A 209 -10.30 -0.47 -9.83
N LEU A 210 -9.34 -0.24 -10.74
CA LEU A 210 -9.14 1.06 -11.39
C LEU A 210 -10.21 1.47 -12.41
N ASP A 211 -10.98 0.51 -12.92
CA ASP A 211 -12.16 0.75 -13.77
C ASP A 211 -13.48 0.72 -12.98
N GLY A 212 -13.42 0.41 -11.69
CA GLY A 212 -14.58 0.26 -10.82
C GLY A 212 -15.31 1.58 -10.53
N PRO A 213 -16.52 1.50 -9.97
CA PRO A 213 -17.32 2.69 -9.63
C PRO A 213 -16.69 3.54 -8.52
N LEU A 214 -15.80 2.95 -7.71
CA LEU A 214 -15.09 3.60 -6.61
C LEU A 214 -13.69 4.10 -7.00
N ALA A 215 -13.31 3.98 -8.27
CA ALA A 215 -12.01 4.44 -8.76
C ALA A 215 -11.88 5.97 -8.67
N LEU A 216 -10.64 6.44 -8.58
CA LEU A 216 -10.36 7.88 -8.56
C LEU A 216 -10.96 8.59 -9.78
N GLY A 217 -11.51 9.79 -9.55
CA GLY A 217 -12.19 10.61 -10.55
C GLY A 217 -13.62 10.19 -10.86
N LYS A 218 -14.09 9.02 -10.39
CA LYS A 218 -15.50 8.62 -10.53
C LYS A 218 -16.37 9.38 -9.55
N VAL A 219 -17.60 9.68 -9.96
CA VAL A 219 -18.62 10.22 -9.06
C VAL A 219 -18.97 9.13 -8.05
N ALA A 220 -18.90 9.49 -6.77
CA ALA A 220 -19.22 8.61 -5.66
C ALA A 220 -20.64 8.03 -5.79
N PRO A 221 -20.86 6.77 -5.38
CA PRO A 221 -22.20 6.24 -5.17
C PRO A 221 -22.98 7.11 -4.18
N GLU A 222 -24.31 7.13 -4.29
CA GLU A 222 -25.14 7.86 -3.35
C GLU A 222 -24.99 7.29 -1.93
N VAL A 223 -24.97 8.17 -0.93
CA VAL A 223 -25.17 7.79 0.47
C VAL A 223 -26.46 8.44 0.91
N GLN A 224 -27.46 7.61 1.15
CA GLN A 224 -28.76 8.03 1.64
C GLN A 224 -29.17 7.16 2.82
N GLY A 225 -29.66 7.80 3.88
CA GLY A 225 -30.10 7.10 5.07
C GLY A 225 -30.51 8.04 6.19
N LYS A 226 -30.85 7.44 7.32
CA LYS A 226 -31.23 8.19 8.52
C LYS A 226 -30.00 8.70 9.25
N LEU A 227 -30.10 9.91 9.76
CA LEU A 227 -29.09 10.45 10.68
C LEU A 227 -29.32 9.90 12.10
N LEU A 228 -28.23 9.71 12.85
CA LEU A 228 -28.24 9.26 14.24
C LEU A 228 -29.07 10.16 15.16
N ASN A 229 -29.06 11.47 14.91
CA ASN A 229 -29.85 12.47 15.64
C ASN A 229 -31.26 12.68 15.06
N GLY A 230 -31.67 11.86 14.10
CA GLY A 230 -32.94 11.97 13.39
C GLY A 230 -32.86 12.84 12.13
N GLY A 231 -33.80 12.62 11.22
CA GLY A 231 -33.78 13.24 9.89
C GLY A 231 -33.19 12.32 8.82
N GLU A 232 -33.19 12.81 7.58
CA GLU A 232 -32.72 12.09 6.40
C GLU A 232 -31.49 12.79 5.83
N PHE A 233 -30.53 12.00 5.35
CA PHE A 233 -29.30 12.45 4.71
C PHE A 233 -29.25 12.01 3.25
N GLN A 234 -28.68 12.85 2.39
CA GLN A 234 -28.36 12.53 0.99
C GLN A 234 -27.01 13.17 0.65
N LEU A 235 -26.02 12.38 0.21
CA LEU A 235 -24.69 12.86 -0.18
C LEU A 235 -24.78 13.83 -1.37
N SER A 236 -25.69 13.59 -2.31
CA SER A 236 -25.93 14.50 -3.43
C SER A 236 -26.33 15.93 -3.01
N SER A 237 -26.87 16.13 -1.80
CA SER A 237 -27.16 17.46 -1.26
C SER A 237 -25.91 18.29 -0.95
N LEU A 238 -24.74 17.64 -0.84
CA LEU A 238 -23.46 18.27 -0.50
C LEU A 238 -22.66 18.74 -1.73
N ARG A 239 -23.23 18.64 -2.95
CA ARG A 239 -22.60 19.20 -4.15
C ARG A 239 -22.20 20.65 -3.93
N GLY A 240 -20.97 20.99 -4.32
CA GLY A 240 -20.36 22.28 -4.06
C GLY A 240 -19.49 22.35 -2.79
N LYS A 241 -19.46 21.28 -1.97
CA LYS A 241 -18.54 21.13 -0.84
C LYS A 241 -17.53 20.01 -1.10
N VAL A 242 -16.34 20.12 -0.52
CA VAL A 242 -15.45 18.98 -0.32
C VAL A 242 -16.03 18.14 0.82
N VAL A 243 -16.11 16.83 0.62
CA VAL A 243 -16.71 15.92 1.60
C VAL A 243 -15.68 14.89 2.02
N VAL A 244 -15.50 14.71 3.33
CA VAL A 244 -14.88 13.50 3.87
C VAL A 244 -16.00 12.58 4.32
N LEU A 245 -16.03 11.38 3.74
CA LEU A 245 -16.90 10.30 4.13
C LEU A 245 -16.06 9.23 4.83
N VAL A 246 -16.41 8.86 6.05
CA VAL A 246 -15.73 7.80 6.81
C VAL A 246 -16.70 6.70 7.20
N PHE A 247 -16.35 5.46 6.92
CA PHE A 247 -17.04 4.29 7.45
C PHE A 247 -16.36 3.90 8.77
N SER A 248 -17.12 3.90 9.86
CA SER A 248 -16.60 3.84 11.23
C SER A 248 -17.53 3.06 12.16
N ALA A 249 -17.01 2.72 13.34
CA ALA A 249 -17.78 2.12 14.43
C ALA A 249 -17.24 2.56 15.79
N SER A 250 -18.11 2.60 16.80
CA SER A 250 -17.73 3.02 18.16
C SER A 250 -16.75 2.06 18.85
N TRP A 251 -16.84 0.76 18.53
CA TRP A 251 -15.95 -0.28 19.04
C TRP A 251 -14.61 -0.37 18.29
N CYS A 252 -14.43 0.39 17.20
CA CYS A 252 -13.22 0.37 16.39
C CYS A 252 -12.12 1.26 17.00
N GLY A 253 -11.13 0.64 17.64
CA GLY A 253 -10.03 1.36 18.29
C GLY A 253 -9.27 2.36 17.38
N PRO A 254 -8.89 2.01 16.13
CA PRO A 254 -8.29 2.97 15.20
C PRO A 254 -9.23 4.12 14.81
N CYS A 255 -10.54 3.89 14.76
CA CYS A 255 -11.54 4.91 14.45
C CYS A 255 -11.62 5.94 15.57
N VAL A 256 -11.74 5.49 16.83
CA VAL A 256 -11.73 6.36 18.02
C VAL A 256 -10.45 7.20 18.11
N LYS A 257 -9.30 6.65 17.68
CA LYS A 257 -8.03 7.38 17.63
C LYS A 257 -7.99 8.50 16.57
N MET A 258 -8.87 8.46 15.57
CA MET A 258 -8.99 9.52 14.56
C MET A 258 -9.85 10.70 15.02
N HIS A 259 -10.75 10.53 15.99
CA HIS A 259 -11.66 11.59 16.45
C HIS A 259 -10.98 12.95 16.73
N PRO A 260 -9.81 13.02 17.42
CA PRO A 260 -9.15 14.31 17.66
C PRO A 260 -8.67 14.99 16.37
N ILE A 261 -8.23 14.21 15.39
CA ILE A 261 -7.75 14.70 14.08
C ILE A 261 -8.94 15.19 13.25
N GLU A 262 -10.05 14.45 13.27
CA GLU A 262 -11.28 14.78 12.55
C GLU A 262 -11.90 16.06 13.11
N LYS A 263 -11.97 16.20 14.45
CA LYS A 263 -12.37 17.45 15.13
C LYS A 263 -11.51 18.62 14.69
N ALA A 264 -10.19 18.49 14.78
CA ALA A 264 -9.28 19.57 14.41
C ALA A 264 -9.44 19.98 12.93
N LEU A 265 -9.69 19.01 12.05
CA LEU A 265 -9.96 19.27 10.64
C LEU A 265 -11.27 20.03 10.44
N ILE A 266 -12.36 19.61 11.10
CA ILE A 266 -13.67 20.28 11.06
C ILE A 266 -13.57 21.72 11.59
N GLU A 267 -12.88 21.93 12.72
CA GLU A 267 -12.70 23.25 13.32
C GLU A 267 -11.85 24.19 12.44
N LYS A 268 -10.85 23.64 11.75
CA LYS A 268 -9.94 24.41 10.89
C LYS A 268 -10.59 24.85 9.58
N LEU A 269 -11.50 24.05 9.02
CA LEU A 269 -12.00 24.23 7.66
C LEU A 269 -13.36 24.94 7.61
N PRO A 270 -13.60 25.80 6.60
CA PRO A 270 -14.85 26.53 6.48
C PRO A 270 -16.01 25.60 6.14
N GLN A 271 -16.99 25.51 7.05
CA GLN A 271 -18.18 24.65 6.91
C GLN A 271 -19.07 24.98 5.69
N SER A 272 -18.89 26.16 5.09
CA SER A 272 -19.52 26.56 3.83
C SER A 272 -18.92 25.86 2.59
N GLN A 273 -17.71 25.32 2.70
CA GLN A 273 -16.97 24.65 1.62
C GLN A 273 -16.61 23.20 1.96
N PHE A 274 -16.72 22.79 3.23
CA PHE A 274 -16.33 21.47 3.71
C PHE A 274 -17.46 20.81 4.50
N GLN A 275 -17.56 19.48 4.42
CA GLN A 275 -18.43 18.65 5.25
C GLN A 275 -17.71 17.36 5.65
N PHE A 276 -17.85 16.98 6.91
CA PHE A 276 -17.45 15.66 7.39
C PHE A 276 -18.71 14.82 7.65
N VAL A 277 -18.70 13.58 7.19
CA VAL A 277 -19.83 12.64 7.30
C VAL A 277 -19.30 11.28 7.71
N GLU A 278 -19.87 10.71 8.77
CA GLU A 278 -19.64 9.35 9.18
C GLU A 278 -20.78 8.44 8.69
N VAL A 279 -20.44 7.26 8.19
CA VAL A 279 -21.33 6.13 8.02
C VAL A 279 -21.03 5.15 9.15
N ASN A 280 -21.96 5.06 10.09
CA ASN A 280 -21.82 4.27 11.30
C ASN A 280 -22.35 2.84 11.08
N VAL A 281 -21.54 1.85 11.43
CA VAL A 281 -21.87 0.42 11.25
C VAL A 281 -22.17 -0.31 12.57
N ASP A 282 -22.35 0.42 13.67
CA ASP A 282 -22.75 -0.18 14.95
C ASP A 282 -24.15 -0.81 14.84
N ALA A 283 -24.43 -1.82 15.68
CA ALA A 283 -25.74 -2.45 15.69
C ALA A 283 -26.82 -1.45 16.12
N PRO A 284 -28.07 -1.58 15.65
CA PRO A 284 -29.17 -0.69 16.04
C PRO A 284 -29.33 -0.53 17.57
N ASP A 285 -29.08 -1.61 18.32
CA ASP A 285 -29.18 -1.62 19.78
C ASP A 285 -28.09 -0.79 20.47
N ASP A 286 -26.96 -0.56 19.79
CA ASP A 286 -25.81 0.20 20.32
C ASP A 286 -25.92 1.72 20.04
N LEU A 287 -26.80 2.14 19.11
CA LEU A 287 -26.88 3.53 18.64
C LEU A 287 -27.17 4.56 19.75
N THR A 288 -27.86 4.14 20.83
CA THR A 288 -28.11 5.02 21.98
C THR A 288 -26.81 5.36 22.71
N GLU A 289 -25.91 4.39 22.88
CA GLU A 289 -24.61 4.63 23.51
C GLU A 289 -23.69 5.41 22.56
N VAL A 290 -23.71 5.11 21.26
CA VAL A 290 -23.00 5.91 20.24
C VAL A 290 -23.39 7.38 20.33
N GLN A 291 -24.69 7.68 20.35
CA GLN A 291 -25.20 9.04 20.46
C GLN A 291 -24.75 9.73 21.76
N LYS A 292 -24.69 8.98 22.87
CA LYS A 292 -24.23 9.51 24.16
C LYS A 292 -22.73 9.82 24.12
N THR A 293 -21.89 8.91 23.63
CA THR A 293 -20.45 9.13 23.48
C THR A 293 -20.16 10.32 22.58
N MET A 294 -20.88 10.46 21.46
CA MET A 294 -20.74 11.63 20.60
C MET A 294 -21.02 12.95 21.32
N LYS A 295 -22.06 13.00 22.15
CA LYS A 295 -22.38 14.19 22.96
C LYS A 295 -21.31 14.48 24.02
N GLU A 296 -20.88 13.45 24.74
CA GLU A 296 -19.87 13.57 25.81
C GLU A 296 -18.51 14.00 25.27
N GLU A 297 -18.12 13.48 24.11
CA GLU A 297 -16.88 13.86 23.44
C GLU A 297 -17.01 15.16 22.64
N GLY A 298 -18.21 15.67 22.37
CA GLY A 298 -18.41 16.84 21.51
C GLY A 298 -18.09 16.56 20.04
N LEU A 299 -18.44 15.37 19.54
CA LEU A 299 -18.36 15.00 18.12
C LEU A 299 -19.59 15.60 17.41
N ALA A 300 -19.39 16.66 16.64
CA ALA A 300 -20.46 17.43 16.00
C ALA A 300 -20.37 17.36 14.47
N TRP A 301 -20.56 16.16 13.92
CA TRP A 301 -20.69 15.91 12.48
C TRP A 301 -21.90 15.05 12.16
N ASP A 302 -22.26 14.97 10.88
CA ASP A 302 -23.36 14.14 10.42
C ASP A 302 -22.99 12.66 10.50
N VAL A 303 -23.86 11.85 11.09
CA VAL A 303 -23.68 10.40 11.22
C VAL A 303 -24.87 9.69 10.60
N VAL A 304 -24.64 9.01 9.48
CA VAL A 304 -25.60 8.17 8.78
C VAL A 304 -25.53 6.76 9.35
N THR A 305 -26.65 6.19 9.77
CA THR A 305 -26.69 4.84 10.34
C THR A 305 -26.86 3.81 9.22
N ASP A 306 -25.90 2.89 9.06
CA ASP A 306 -25.94 1.80 8.08
C ASP A 306 -26.15 0.43 8.75
N GLY A 307 -25.58 0.26 9.95
CA GLY A 307 -25.58 -1.00 10.68
C GLY A 307 -24.53 -2.02 10.20
N PRO A 308 -24.41 -3.17 10.87
CA PRO A 308 -23.40 -4.17 10.53
C PRO A 308 -23.65 -4.77 9.16
N GLU A 309 -22.64 -4.73 8.27
CA GLU A 309 -22.75 -5.20 6.88
C GLU A 309 -23.92 -4.55 6.11
N GLY A 310 -24.22 -3.29 6.43
CA GLY A 310 -25.30 -2.54 5.83
C GLY A 310 -25.13 -2.29 4.32
N PRO A 311 -26.21 -1.87 3.64
CA PRO A 311 -26.20 -1.66 2.20
C PRO A 311 -25.17 -0.62 1.74
N LEU A 312 -24.86 0.41 2.54
CA LEU A 312 -23.85 1.41 2.18
C LEU A 312 -22.45 0.79 2.26
N THR A 313 -22.15 0.03 3.30
CA THR A 313 -20.89 -0.71 3.48
C THR A 313 -20.61 -1.62 2.29
N VAL A 314 -21.63 -2.35 1.80
CA VAL A 314 -21.51 -3.22 0.62
C VAL A 314 -21.33 -2.41 -0.67
N ALA A 315 -22.13 -1.35 -0.87
CA ALA A 315 -22.08 -0.52 -2.08
C ALA A 315 -20.74 0.22 -2.24
N TRP A 316 -20.07 0.51 -1.13
CA TRP A 316 -18.78 1.19 -1.07
C TRP A 316 -17.58 0.24 -0.88
N ASP A 317 -17.81 -1.07 -1.06
CA ASP A 317 -16.79 -2.13 -0.96
C ASP A 317 -15.91 -2.03 0.30
N VAL A 318 -16.55 -1.70 1.44
CA VAL A 318 -15.85 -1.47 2.70
C VAL A 318 -15.62 -2.80 3.41
N THR A 319 -14.37 -3.21 3.50
CA THR A 319 -13.98 -4.49 4.13
C THR A 319 -13.29 -4.33 5.49
N ALA A 320 -13.00 -3.10 5.92
CA ALA A 320 -12.36 -2.80 7.20
C ALA A 320 -12.56 -1.33 7.61
N TYR A 321 -12.36 -1.05 8.89
CA TYR A 321 -12.61 0.25 9.51
C TYR A 321 -11.34 0.83 10.19
N PRO A 322 -11.15 2.16 10.17
CA PRO A 322 -11.93 3.11 9.38
C PRO A 322 -11.63 2.96 7.88
N THR A 323 -12.58 3.29 7.02
CA THR A 323 -12.31 3.50 5.59
C THR A 323 -12.76 4.91 5.21
N PHE A 324 -11.84 5.70 4.68
CA PHE A 324 -12.05 7.09 4.31
C PHE A 324 -12.17 7.23 2.80
N TYR A 325 -13.08 8.11 2.37
CA TYR A 325 -13.18 8.65 1.03
C TYR A 325 -13.15 10.18 1.10
N VAL A 326 -12.32 10.82 0.29
CA VAL A 326 -12.28 12.28 0.13
C VAL A 326 -12.85 12.63 -1.24
N LEU A 327 -13.91 13.41 -1.24
CA LEU A 327 -14.69 13.77 -2.42
C LEU A 327 -14.51 15.26 -2.75
N ASP A 328 -14.38 15.57 -4.04
CA ASP A 328 -14.41 16.97 -4.51
C ASP A 328 -15.85 17.55 -4.54
N GLN A 329 -15.97 18.80 -4.98
CA GLN A 329 -17.23 19.55 -5.04
C GLN A 329 -18.23 18.97 -6.05
N GLN A 330 -17.79 18.13 -6.98
CA GLN A 330 -18.65 17.40 -7.90
C GLN A 330 -18.99 16.00 -7.37
N LEU A 331 -18.58 15.70 -6.14
CA LEU A 331 -18.67 14.42 -5.46
C LEU A 331 -17.86 13.32 -6.15
N ARG A 332 -16.74 13.68 -6.80
CA ARG A 332 -15.82 12.68 -7.36
C ARG A 332 -14.80 12.25 -6.32
N ILE A 333 -14.46 10.97 -6.32
CA ILE A 333 -13.48 10.39 -5.40
C ILE A 333 -12.08 10.89 -5.79
N ARG A 334 -11.43 11.60 -4.86
CA ARG A 334 -10.05 12.12 -5.02
C ARG A 334 -9.03 11.28 -4.27
N HIS A 335 -9.43 10.75 -3.12
CA HIS A 335 -8.64 9.80 -2.35
C HIS A 335 -9.55 8.78 -1.67
N HIS A 336 -9.02 7.58 -1.44
CA HIS A 336 -9.60 6.63 -0.51
C HIS A 336 -8.50 5.82 0.18
N SER A 337 -8.75 5.38 1.41
CA SER A 337 -7.85 4.47 2.13
C SER A 337 -8.53 3.86 3.34
N THR A 338 -8.09 2.66 3.67
CA THR A 338 -8.48 1.92 4.87
C THR A 338 -7.40 2.01 5.94
N GLY A 339 -7.81 2.09 7.20
CA GLY A 339 -6.96 2.15 8.37
C GLY A 339 -6.67 3.59 8.85
N PHE A 340 -5.86 3.68 9.90
CA PHE A 340 -5.52 4.94 10.55
C PHE A 340 -4.72 5.86 9.60
N LEU A 341 -5.24 7.05 9.32
CA LEU A 341 -4.61 8.02 8.41
C LEU A 341 -3.73 9.06 9.12
N GLY A 342 -4.04 9.41 10.37
CA GLY A 342 -3.36 10.52 11.04
C GLY A 342 -3.53 11.85 10.29
N GLU A 343 -2.49 12.66 10.33
CA GLU A 343 -2.41 13.97 9.64
C GLU A 343 -2.57 13.89 8.11
N LYS A 344 -2.43 12.70 7.52
CA LYS A 344 -2.60 12.51 6.07
C LYS A 344 -3.99 12.91 5.59
N LEU A 345 -5.02 12.81 6.45
CA LEU A 345 -6.37 13.23 6.11
C LEU A 345 -6.42 14.73 5.75
N GLY A 346 -5.80 15.59 6.56
CA GLY A 346 -5.70 17.03 6.26
C GLY A 346 -4.88 17.30 4.99
N GLN A 347 -3.79 16.56 4.78
CA GLN A 347 -2.96 16.67 3.57
C GLN A 347 -3.72 16.33 2.28
N TRP A 348 -4.77 15.52 2.35
CA TRP A 348 -5.65 15.22 1.23
C TRP A 348 -6.73 16.28 1.02
N VAL A 349 -7.36 16.76 2.10
CA VAL A 349 -8.50 17.67 2.02
C VAL A 349 -8.09 19.09 1.64
N GLU A 350 -6.99 19.60 2.22
CA GLU A 350 -6.58 21.00 2.05
C GLU A 350 -6.26 21.39 0.59
N PRO A 351 -5.55 20.58 -0.21
CA PRO A 351 -5.33 20.90 -1.62
C PRO A 351 -6.64 20.99 -2.43
N ILE A 352 -7.57 20.05 -2.21
CA ILE A 352 -8.86 20.01 -2.94
C ILE A 352 -9.72 21.23 -2.61
N LEU A 353 -9.67 21.71 -1.36
CA LEU A 353 -10.33 22.95 -0.97
C LEU A 353 -9.72 24.18 -1.63
N LYS A 354 -8.40 24.21 -1.83
CA LYS A 354 -7.72 25.32 -2.54
C LYS A 354 -8.04 25.35 -4.03
N GLU A 355 -8.16 24.18 -4.66
CA GLU A 355 -8.58 24.04 -6.07
C GLU A 355 -9.99 24.64 -6.31
N ALA A 356 -10.86 24.58 -5.31
CA ALA A 356 -12.24 25.10 -5.37
C ALA A 356 -12.33 26.60 -5.69
N GLY A 357 -11.32 27.37 -5.28
CA GLY A 357 -11.40 28.83 -5.18
C GLY A 357 -12.45 29.33 -4.17
N PRO A 358 -12.42 30.62 -3.81
CA PRO A 358 -13.55 31.23 -3.10
C PRO A 358 -14.80 31.17 -4.00
N LYS A 359 -15.95 30.78 -3.42
CA LYS A 359 -17.24 30.94 -4.11
C LYS A 359 -17.42 32.44 -4.42
N PRO A 360 -17.77 32.81 -5.67
CA PRO A 360 -17.99 34.21 -6.04
C PRO A 360 -19.15 34.85 -5.27
#